data_AF-A0A6H0T4A5-F1
#
_entry.id   AF-A0A6H0T4A5-F1
#
_cell.length_a   1.000
_cell.length_b   1.000
_cell.length_c   1.000
_cell.angle_alpha   90.00
_cell.angle_beta   90.00
_cell.angle_gamma   90.00
#
_symmetry.space_group_name_H-M   'P 1'
#
loop_
_entity.id
_entity.type
_entity.pdbx_description
1 polymer ?
#
loop_
_entity_poly.entity_id
_entity_poly.type
_entity_poly.pdbx_seq_one_letter_code
_entity_poly.pdbx_strand_id
1 'polypeptide(L)'
;MDYTNFNMRLDNNLRGRAYPILEQYGLTPSQAVRMFFNQIANTGKIPLSFDWAAEQNLEVSDRVQAILAQNQAEQAQGKSTKYANLDEMMADLADD
;
A
#
# COMPACT_ATOMS: atom_id res chain seq x y z
N MET A 1 -11.02 -25.63 18.16
CA MET A 1 -10.60 -24.24 17.87
C MET A 1 -10.08 -23.68 19.16
N ASP A 2 -8.77 -23.42 19.22
CA ASP A 2 -8.14 -22.84 20.41
C ASP A 2 -8.37 -21.33 20.40
N TYR A 3 -8.80 -20.79 21.53
CA TYR A 3 -9.03 -19.36 21.72
C TYR A 3 -8.00 -18.82 22.69
N THR A 4 -7.27 -17.79 22.27
CA THR A 4 -6.30 -17.09 23.12
C THR A 4 -6.88 -15.76 23.55
N ASN A 5 -6.77 -15.46 24.84
CA ASN A 5 -7.16 -14.16 25.38
C ASN A 5 -6.09 -13.11 25.08
N PHE A 6 -6.51 -11.96 24.54
CA PHE A 6 -5.63 -10.83 24.25
C PHE A 6 -6.01 -9.64 25.13
N ASN A 7 -5.09 -9.21 26.00
CA ASN A 7 -5.26 -8.03 26.84
C ASN A 7 -4.42 -6.88 26.28
N MET A 8 -5.05 -5.75 25.99
CA MET A 8 -4.40 -4.54 25.50
C MET A 8 -4.62 -3.40 26.50
N ARG A 9 -3.54 -2.70 26.86
CA ARG A 9 -3.63 -1.45 27.63
C ARG A 9 -3.85 -0.28 26.67
N LEU A 10 -4.84 0.54 26.98
CA LEU A 10 -5.19 1.72 26.19
C LEU A 10 -5.25 2.95 27.10
N ASP A 11 -4.55 4.01 26.69
CA ASP A 11 -4.63 5.30 27.37
C ASP A 11 -6.06 5.86 27.35
N ASN A 12 -6.43 6.60 28.40
CA ASN A 12 -7.78 7.14 28.55
C ASN A 12 -8.13 8.16 27.46
N ASN A 13 -7.17 8.97 27.01
CA ASN A 13 -7.39 9.94 25.93
C ASN A 13 -7.68 9.23 24.61
N LEU A 14 -6.89 8.21 24.29
CA LEU A 14 -7.09 7.40 23.07
C LEU A 14 -8.42 6.64 23.12
N ARG A 15 -8.79 6.08 24.29
CA ARG A 15 -10.09 5.45 24.49
C ARG A 15 -11.24 6.41 24.21
N GLY A 16 -11.20 7.60 24.79
CA GLY A 16 -12.26 8.60 24.64
C GLY A 16 -12.44 9.09 23.19
N ARG A 17 -11.38 9.05 22.37
CA ARG A 17 -11.43 9.43 20.95
C ARG A 17 -11.85 8.27 20.05
N ALA A 18 -11.34 7.07 20.31
CA ALA A 18 -11.56 5.92 19.44
C ALA A 18 -12.95 5.29 19.62
N TYR A 19 -13.45 5.21 20.85
CA TYR A 19 -14.68 4.46 21.14
C TYR A 19 -15.91 5.08 20.47
N PRO A 20 -16.14 6.40 20.50
CA PRO A 20 -17.27 7.01 19.82
C PRO A 20 -17.27 6.75 18.31
N ILE A 21 -16.08 6.72 17.68
CA ILE A 21 -15.95 6.42 16.26
C ILE A 21 -16.35 4.97 16.00
N LEU A 22 -15.84 4.03 16.79
CA LEU A 22 -16.21 2.62 16.65
C LEU A 22 -17.71 2.39 16.86
N GLU A 23 -18.31 3.08 17.83
CA GLU A 23 -19.75 3.04 18.10
C GLU A 23 -20.59 3.59 16.94
N GLN A 24 -20.12 4.64 16.25
CA GLN A 24 -20.78 5.14 15.03
C GLN A 24 -20.83 4.09 13.92
N TYR A 25 -19.81 3.23 13.84
CA TYR A 25 -19.79 2.08 12.93
C TYR A 25 -20.48 0.83 13.49
N GLY A 26 -21.05 0.89 14.70
CA GLY A 26 -21.68 -0.24 15.38
C GLY A 26 -20.70 -1.34 15.78
N LEU A 27 -19.42 -1.00 15.95
CA LEU A 27 -18.34 -1.94 16.26
C LEU A 27 -17.92 -1.84 17.71
N THR A 28 -17.66 -2.99 18.32
CA THR A 28 -16.97 -3.05 19.61
C THR A 28 -15.45 -2.96 19.41
N PRO A 29 -14.69 -2.46 20.39
CA PRO A 29 -13.22 -2.41 20.31
C PRO A 29 -12.57 -3.75 19.97
N SER A 30 -13.06 -4.84 20.58
CA SER A 30 -12.55 -6.19 20.31
C SER A 30 -12.81 -6.64 18.87
N GLN A 31 -13.95 -6.28 18.29
CA GLN A 31 -14.25 -6.56 16.88
C GLN A 31 -13.29 -5.79 15.96
N ALA A 32 -13.07 -4.50 16.21
CA ALA A 32 -12.16 -3.69 15.43
C ALA A 32 -10.71 -4.25 15.45
N VAL A 33 -10.23 -4.64 16.64
CA VAL A 33 -8.90 -5.27 16.78
C VAL A 33 -8.84 -6.62 16.06
N ARG A 34 -9.90 -7.44 16.13
CA ARG A 34 -9.95 -8.71 15.39
C ARG A 34 -9.93 -8.49 13.87
N MET A 35 -10.65 -7.48 13.38
CA MET A 35 -10.64 -7.11 11.97
C MET A 35 -9.26 -6.62 11.53
N PHE A 36 -8.59 -5.81 12.36
CA PHE A 36 -7.22 -5.37 12.11
C PHE A 36 -6.26 -6.56 11.93
N PHE A 37 -6.28 -7.54 12.85
CA PHE A 37 -5.46 -8.73 12.71
C PHE A 37 -5.82 -9.60 11.51
N ASN A 38 -7.11 -9.75 11.20
CA ASN A 38 -7.55 -10.46 10.00
C ASN A 38 -7.02 -9.78 8.72
N GLN A 39 -7.03 -8.45 8.68
CA GLN A 39 -6.51 -7.72 7.53
C GLN A 39 -4.99 -7.90 7.38
N ILE A 40 -4.24 -7.93 8.48
CA ILE A 40 -2.80 -8.26 8.45
C ILE A 40 -2.58 -9.66 7.91
N ALA A 41 -3.30 -10.65 8.44
CA ALA A 41 -3.17 -12.05 8.01
C ALA A 41 -3.52 -12.24 6.53
N ASN A 42 -4.56 -11.56 6.05
CA ASN A 42 -5.04 -11.68 4.67
C ASN A 42 -4.16 -10.94 3.66
N THR A 43 -3.59 -9.79 4.04
CA THR A 43 -2.87 -8.92 3.10
C THR A 43 -1.34 -9.03 3.23
N GLY A 44 -0.84 -9.65 4.30
CA GLY A 44 0.58 -9.70 4.62
C GLY A 44 1.20 -8.35 4.97
N LYS A 45 0.39 -7.28 5.10
CA LYS A 45 0.85 -5.92 5.40
C LYS A 45 0.06 -5.30 6.55
N ILE A 46 0.68 -4.35 7.24
CA ILE A 46 0.03 -3.59 8.31
C ILE A 46 -0.86 -2.51 7.68
N PRO A 47 -2.19 -2.51 7.93
CA PRO A 47 -3.13 -1.58 7.31
C PRO A 47 -3.18 -0.24 8.06
N LEU A 48 -2.01 0.37 8.26
CA LEU A 48 -1.85 1.70 8.81
C LEU A 48 -1.10 2.54 7.78
N SER A 49 -1.54 3.79 7.58
CA SER A 49 -0.77 4.75 6.80
C SER A 49 0.37 5.26 7.68
N PHE A 50 1.60 4.93 7.29
CA PHE A 50 2.80 5.48 7.91
C PHE A 50 3.23 6.73 7.14
N ASP A 51 2.39 7.77 7.12
CA ASP A 51 2.67 9.00 6.38
C ASP A 51 3.95 9.69 6.87
N TRP A 52 4.31 9.54 8.15
CA TRP A 52 5.58 10.01 8.71
C TRP A 52 6.82 9.27 8.15
N ALA A 53 6.62 8.10 7.53
CA ALA A 53 7.67 7.33 6.85
C ALA A 53 7.64 7.52 5.33
N ALA A 54 6.60 8.14 4.76
CA ALA A 54 6.53 8.48 3.34
C ALA A 54 7.59 9.53 2.95
N GLU A 55 7.97 10.41 3.90
CA GLU A 55 9.10 11.33 3.73
C GLU A 55 10.46 10.63 3.68
N GLN A 56 10.55 9.36 4.11
CA GLN A 56 11.79 8.58 4.11
C GLN A 56 11.86 7.51 3.00
N ASN A 57 10.75 7.20 2.31
CA ASN A 57 10.74 6.09 1.34
C ASN A 57 9.99 6.39 0.03
N LEU A 58 10.06 7.64 -0.42
CA LEU A 58 9.87 7.97 -1.83
C LEU A 58 11.17 8.54 -2.40
N GLU A 59 12.28 7.85 -2.17
CA GLU A 59 13.30 7.82 -3.22
C GLU A 59 12.69 7.02 -4.38
N VAL A 60 11.80 7.65 -5.13
CA VAL A 60 11.72 7.38 -6.56
C VAL A 60 13.13 7.68 -7.02
N SER A 61 13.98 6.64 -7.05
CA SER A 61 15.41 6.77 -7.33
C SER A 61 15.55 7.72 -8.50
N ASP A 62 16.50 8.66 -8.47
CA ASP A 62 16.71 9.61 -9.57
C ASP A 62 16.70 8.92 -10.93
N ARG A 63 17.11 7.64 -10.97
CA ARG A 63 16.98 6.73 -12.11
C ARG A 63 15.55 6.55 -12.61
N VAL A 64 14.59 6.25 -11.74
CA VAL A 64 13.18 6.09 -12.11
C VAL A 64 12.62 7.41 -12.64
N GLN A 65 12.91 8.55 -12.01
CA GLN A 65 12.48 9.85 -12.56
C GLN A 65 13.11 10.15 -13.93
N ALA A 66 14.40 9.85 -14.10
CA ALA A 66 15.10 10.02 -15.36
C ALA A 66 14.57 9.09 -16.46
N ILE A 67 14.16 7.87 -16.13
CA ILE A 67 13.52 6.93 -17.07
C ILE A 67 12.14 7.45 -17.48
N LEU A 68 11.33 7.94 -16.54
CA LEU A 68 10.00 8.50 -16.86
C LEU A 68 10.12 9.74 -17.75
N ALA A 69 11.07 10.64 -17.45
CA ALA A 69 11.29 11.85 -18.25
C ALA A 69 11.80 11.53 -19.66
N GLN A 70 12.70 10.53 -19.81
CA GLN A 70 13.16 10.05 -21.12
C GLN A 70 12.01 9.44 -21.93
N ASN A 71 11.23 8.54 -21.32
CA ASN A 71 10.07 7.93 -22.00
C ASN A 71 9.07 8.98 -22.49
N GLN A 72 8.81 10.03 -21.71
CA GLN A 72 7.94 11.15 -22.13
C GLN A 72 8.53 11.94 -23.30
N ALA A 73 9.83 12.21 -23.30
CA ALA A 73 10.51 12.89 -24.40
C ALA A 73 10.53 12.04 -25.68
N GLU A 74 10.73 10.72 -25.56
CA GLU A 74 10.73 9.77 -26.67
C GLU A 74 9.33 9.58 -27.27
N GLN A 75 8.28 9.64 -26.44
CA GLN A 75 6.89 9.71 -26.90
C GLN A 75 6.61 10.98 -27.70
N ALA A 76 7.11 12.14 -27.25
CA ALA A 76 6.94 13.41 -27.95
C ALA A 76 7.73 13.47 -29.29
N GLN A 77 8.85 12.75 -29.37
CA GLN A 77 9.66 12.62 -30.58
C GLN A 77 9.19 11.49 -31.52
N GLY A 78 8.11 10.78 -31.18
CA GLY A 78 7.56 9.70 -32.01
C GLY A 78 8.46 8.46 -32.10
N LYS A 79 9.45 8.32 -31.21
CA LYS A 79 10.36 7.15 -31.11
C LYS A 79 9.84 6.06 -30.18
N SER A 80 8.60 6.18 -29.71
CA SER A 80 7.97 5.15 -28.89
C SER A 80 7.52 3.98 -29.77
N THR A 81 8.12 2.81 -29.56
CA THR A 81 7.64 1.54 -30.11
C THR A 81 6.27 1.22 -29.49
N LYS A 82 5.27 1.04 -30.35
CA LYS A 82 3.94 0.58 -29.95
C LYS A 82 3.84 -0.88 -30.32
N TYR A 83 3.71 -1.73 -29.32
CA TYR A 83 3.45 -3.16 -29.52
C TYR A 83 1.94 -3.40 -29.52
N ALA A 84 1.46 -4.24 -30.43
CA ALA A 84 0.04 -4.57 -30.51
C ALA A 84 -0.38 -5.51 -29.38
N ASN A 85 0.54 -6.28 -28.81
CA ASN A 85 0.31 -7.22 -27.72
C ASN A 85 1.59 -7.47 -26.89
N LEU A 86 1.41 -8.15 -25.76
CA LEU A 86 2.49 -8.44 -24.80
C LEU A 86 3.55 -9.39 -25.37
N ASP A 87 3.16 -10.31 -26.25
CA ASP A 87 4.07 -11.26 -26.91
C ASP A 87 5.06 -10.55 -27.84
N GLU A 88 4.59 -9.58 -28.62
CA GLU A 88 5.43 -8.77 -29.51
C GLU A 88 6.44 -7.92 -28.72
N MET A 89 6.02 -7.38 -27.58
CA MET A 89 6.90 -6.64 -26.68
C MET A 89 7.97 -7.53 -26.05
N MET A 90 7.63 -8.75 -25.63
CA MET A 90 8.60 -9.69 -25.04
C MET A 90 9.58 -10.25 -26.07
N ALA A 91 9.16 -10.45 -27.31
CA ALA A 91 10.03 -10.91 -28.38
C ALA A 91 11.13 -9.89 -28.69
N ASP A 92 10.77 -8.61 -28.76
CA ASP A 92 11.71 -7.50 -29.00
C ASP A 92 12.71 -7.33 -27.84
N LEU A 93 12.24 -7.46 -26.58
CA LEU A 93 13.11 -7.38 -25.40
C LEU A 93 14.02 -8.59 -25.18
N ALA A 94 13.70 -9.74 -25.80
CA ALA A 94 14.49 -10.96 -25.69
C ALA A 94 15.60 -11.04 -26.76
N ASP A 95 15.56 -10.17 -27.77
CA ASP A 95 16.52 -10.11 -28.88
C ASP A 95 17.66 -9.10 -28.64
N ASP A 96 17.58 -8.28 -27.57
CA ASP A 96 18.60 -7.32 -27.10
C ASP A 96 19.45 -7.85 -25.92
#